data_AF-A0A3E0WU78-F1
#
_entry.id   AF-A0A3E0WU78-F1
#
_cell.length_a   1.000
_cell.length_b   1.000
_cell.length_c   1.000
_cell.angle_alpha   90.00
_cell.angle_beta   90.00
_cell.angle_gamma   90.00
#
_symmetry.space_group_name_H-M   'P 1'
#
loop_
_entity.id
_entity.type
_entity.pdbx_description
1 polymer ?
#
loop_
_entity_poly.entity_id
_entity_poly.type
_entity_poly.pdbx_seq_one_letter_code
_entity_poly.pdbx_strand_id
1 'polypeptide(L)'
;MLDVSVPLGVMVLLGFVTTVIAGMLHKIVGFLVWLHLQQRYLANRIALRRLPSMYDIVPPAWVWWQLGLHAAAVCLLPISLWLPAIWQAVALSLLAAAFALLGWNVVAALLRYRRTVRAFDTLPVMPRN
;
A
#
# COMPACT_ATOMS: atom_id res chain seq x y z
N MET A 1 -38.33 -4.21 9.73
CA MET A 1 -37.12 -4.80 10.35
C MET A 1 -35.96 -4.49 9.41
N LEU A 2 -34.88 -3.87 9.87
CA LEU A 2 -33.69 -3.69 9.02
C LEU A 2 -33.09 -5.07 8.75
N ASP A 3 -33.05 -5.49 7.50
CA ASP A 3 -32.46 -6.77 7.11
C ASP A 3 -30.96 -6.74 7.43
N VAL A 4 -30.56 -7.54 8.44
CA VAL A 4 -29.18 -7.62 8.96
C VAL A 4 -28.17 -8.00 7.88
N SER A 5 -28.66 -8.63 6.80
CA SER A 5 -27.90 -9.05 5.62
C SER A 5 -27.13 -7.91 4.96
N VAL A 6 -27.70 -6.71 4.88
CA VAL A 6 -27.09 -5.57 4.19
C VAL A 6 -25.87 -5.03 4.93
N PRO A 7 -25.94 -4.62 6.21
CA PRO A 7 -24.78 -4.14 6.94
C PRO A 7 -23.69 -5.21 7.11
N LEU A 8 -24.08 -6.50 7.26
CA LEU A 8 -23.11 -7.61 7.25
C LEU A 8 -22.38 -7.72 5.91
N GLY A 9 -23.09 -7.65 4.80
CA GLY A 9 -22.50 -7.65 3.46
C GLY A 9 -21.52 -6.48 3.26
N VAL A 10 -21.89 -5.29 3.73
CA VAL A 10 -21.03 -4.09 3.69
C VAL A 10 -19.78 -4.29 4.55
N MET A 11 -19.89 -4.85 5.76
CA MET A 11 -18.74 -5.14 6.62
C MET A 11 -17.81 -6.18 6.01
N VAL A 12 -18.33 -7.21 5.36
CA VAL A 12 -17.49 -8.20 4.67
C VAL A 12 -16.76 -7.56 3.49
N LEU A 13 -17.46 -6.77 2.68
CA LEU A 13 -16.85 -6.14 1.50
C LEU A 13 -15.83 -5.06 1.91
N LEU A 14 -16.23 -4.12 2.76
CA LEU A 14 -15.37 -3.02 3.21
C LEU A 14 -14.36 -3.45 4.27
N GLY A 15 -14.58 -4.50 5.03
CA GLY A 15 -13.65 -4.96 6.07
C GLY A 15 -12.69 -6.03 5.59
N PHE A 16 -13.20 -7.08 4.98
CA PHE A 16 -12.37 -8.22 4.61
C PHE A 16 -11.81 -8.07 3.19
N VAL A 17 -12.69 -7.92 2.19
CA VAL A 17 -12.30 -7.96 0.77
C VAL A 17 -11.33 -6.83 0.44
N THR A 18 -11.65 -5.59 0.80
CA THR A 18 -10.78 -4.44 0.53
C THR A 18 -9.45 -4.51 1.28
N THR A 19 -9.42 -5.02 2.51
CA THR A 19 -8.17 -5.20 3.28
C THR A 19 -7.25 -6.22 2.62
N VAL A 20 -7.80 -7.35 2.18
CA VAL A 20 -7.03 -8.38 1.45
C VAL A 20 -6.47 -7.80 0.15
N ILE A 21 -7.30 -7.10 -0.63
CA ILE A 21 -6.87 -6.45 -1.88
C ILE A 21 -5.76 -5.43 -1.60
N ALA A 22 -5.93 -4.57 -0.58
CA ALA A 22 -4.93 -3.56 -0.21
C ALA A 22 -3.61 -4.20 0.24
N GLY A 23 -3.65 -5.26 1.04
CA GLY A 23 -2.46 -5.98 1.49
C GLY A 23 -1.71 -6.64 0.33
N MET A 24 -2.44 -7.29 -0.58
CA MET A 24 -1.84 -7.89 -1.78
C MET A 24 -1.30 -6.84 -2.75
N LEU A 25 -1.96 -5.69 -2.88
CA LEU A 25 -1.50 -4.59 -3.72
C LEU A 25 -0.13 -4.07 -3.26
N HIS A 26 0.09 -3.89 -1.95
CA HIS A 26 1.40 -3.49 -1.43
C HIS A 26 2.50 -4.51 -1.76
N LYS A 27 2.19 -5.81 -1.61
CA LYS A 27 3.13 -6.88 -1.95
C LYS A 27 3.45 -6.90 -3.44
N ILE A 28 2.43 -6.82 -4.30
CA ILE A 28 2.60 -6.83 -5.76
C ILE A 28 3.40 -5.60 -6.21
N VAL A 29 3.08 -4.41 -5.71
CA VAL A 29 3.79 -3.18 -6.09
C VAL A 29 5.25 -3.24 -5.66
N GLY A 30 5.55 -3.65 -4.42
CA GLY A 30 6.92 -3.81 -3.94
C GLY A 30 7.70 -4.84 -4.76
N PHE A 31 7.06 -5.97 -5.08
CA PHE A 31 7.63 -7.02 -5.93
C PHE A 31 7.94 -6.51 -7.34
N LEU A 32 6.98 -5.86 -8.00
CA LEU A 32 7.14 -5.35 -9.36
C LEU A 32 8.26 -4.31 -9.43
N VAL A 33 8.31 -3.35 -8.51
CA VAL A 33 9.37 -2.33 -8.51
C VAL A 33 10.75 -2.97 -8.37
N TRP A 34 10.88 -3.92 -7.45
CA TRP A 34 12.14 -4.66 -7.26
C TRP A 34 12.51 -5.49 -8.50
N LEU A 35 11.56 -6.21 -9.09
CA LEU A 35 11.78 -7.05 -10.27
C LEU A 35 12.26 -6.21 -11.46
N HIS A 36 11.62 -5.06 -11.72
CA HIS A 36 12.02 -4.16 -12.79
C HIS A 36 13.43 -3.58 -12.55
N LEU A 37 13.78 -3.24 -11.31
CA LEU A 37 15.15 -2.79 -10.99
C LEU A 37 16.16 -3.91 -11.20
N GLN A 38 15.86 -5.13 -10.75
CA GLN A 38 16.78 -6.26 -10.87
C GLN A 38 17.02 -6.61 -12.35
N GLN A 39 15.98 -6.63 -13.17
CA GLN A 39 16.10 -6.85 -14.61
C GLN A 39 16.91 -5.75 -15.29
N ARG A 40 16.70 -4.48 -14.93
CA ARG A 40 17.43 -3.33 -15.51
C ARG A 40 18.93 -3.38 -15.19
N TYR A 41 19.31 -3.80 -13.99
CA TYR A 41 20.70 -3.78 -13.53
C TYR A 41 21.36 -5.16 -13.49
N LEU A 42 20.75 -6.18 -14.14
CA LEU A 42 21.26 -7.55 -14.14
C LEU A 42 22.71 -7.67 -14.63
N ALA A 43 23.09 -6.84 -15.60
CA ALA A 43 24.44 -6.78 -16.16
C ALA A 43 25.46 -6.01 -15.29
N ASN A 44 25.00 -5.19 -14.34
CA ASN A 44 25.86 -4.36 -13.49
C ASN A 44 25.88 -4.92 -12.06
N ARG A 45 26.92 -5.71 -11.74
CA ARG A 45 27.12 -6.36 -10.43
C ARG A 45 27.12 -5.37 -9.25
N ILE A 46 27.66 -4.16 -9.44
CA ILE A 46 27.77 -3.13 -8.39
C ILE A 46 26.38 -2.56 -8.10
N ALA A 47 25.63 -2.25 -9.16
CA ALA A 47 24.23 -1.83 -9.06
C ALA A 47 23.39 -2.92 -8.40
N LEU A 48 23.51 -4.18 -8.82
CA LEU A 48 22.76 -5.31 -8.25
C LEU A 48 22.97 -5.48 -6.74
N ARG A 49 24.19 -5.27 -6.24
CA ARG A 49 24.52 -5.37 -4.81
C ARG A 49 23.99 -4.21 -3.97
N ARG A 50 23.77 -3.05 -4.60
CA ARG A 50 23.25 -1.83 -3.94
C ARG A 50 21.74 -1.67 -4.11
N LEU A 51 21.08 -2.55 -4.86
CA LEU A 51 19.64 -2.46 -5.12
C LEU A 51 18.86 -2.46 -3.80
N PRO A 52 17.88 -1.57 -3.64
CA PRO A 52 17.01 -1.57 -2.47
C PRO A 52 16.21 -2.88 -2.39
N SER A 53 16.02 -3.38 -1.17
CA SER A 53 15.17 -4.54 -0.92
C SER A 53 13.70 -4.18 -1.12
N MET A 54 12.83 -5.18 -1.34
CA MET A 54 11.38 -4.97 -1.44
C MET A 54 10.81 -4.21 -0.24
N TYR A 55 11.37 -4.44 0.95
CA TYR A 55 10.97 -3.79 2.20
C TYR A 55 11.39 -2.32 2.28
N ASP A 56 12.40 -1.89 1.52
CA ASP A 56 12.82 -0.49 1.46
C ASP A 56 11.92 0.32 0.51
N ILE A 57 11.34 -0.35 -0.49
CA ILE A 57 10.43 0.26 -1.46
C ILE A 57 9.07 0.54 -0.81
N VAL A 58 8.54 -0.42 -0.05
CA VAL A 58 7.30 -0.28 0.73
C VAL A 58 7.58 -0.66 2.19
N PRO A 59 7.84 0.34 3.06
CA PRO A 59 8.16 0.04 4.45
C PRO A 59 6.97 -0.61 5.15
N PRO A 60 7.19 -1.69 5.92
CA PRO A 60 6.12 -2.44 6.57
C PRO A 60 5.31 -1.59 7.55
N ALA A 61 5.91 -0.55 8.14
CA ALA A 61 5.23 0.39 9.04
C ALA A 61 4.01 1.05 8.39
N TRP A 62 4.09 1.44 7.12
CA TRP A 62 2.97 2.09 6.41
C TRP A 62 1.81 1.13 6.15
N VAL A 63 2.11 -0.15 5.96
CA VAL A 63 1.10 -1.21 5.81
C VAL A 63 0.34 -1.40 7.13
N TRP A 64 1.04 -1.36 8.27
CA TRP A 64 0.41 -1.43 9.60
C TRP A 64 -0.46 -0.22 9.91
N TRP A 65 0.00 0.99 9.58
CA TRP A 65 -0.81 2.21 9.72
C TRP A 65 -2.08 2.15 8.88
N GLN A 66 -1.97 1.66 7.65
CA GLN A 66 -3.12 1.51 6.78
C GLN A 66 -4.10 0.45 7.29
N LEU A 67 -3.61 -0.68 7.79
CA LEU A 67 -4.46 -1.69 8.41
C LEU A 67 -5.19 -1.13 9.63
N GLY A 68 -4.49 -0.37 10.48
CA GLY A 68 -5.06 0.28 11.66
C GLY A 68 -6.17 1.28 11.32
N LEU A 69 -5.90 2.19 10.36
CA LEU A 69 -6.89 3.19 9.91
C LEU A 69 -8.11 2.53 9.28
N HIS A 70 -7.89 1.52 8.43
CA HIS A 70 -8.98 0.83 7.73
C HIS A 70 -9.83 0.01 8.69
N ALA A 71 -9.20 -0.72 9.62
CA ALA A 71 -9.91 -1.45 10.67
C ALA A 71 -10.71 -0.50 11.58
N ALA A 72 -10.14 0.64 11.97
CA ALA A 72 -10.85 1.64 12.75
C ALA A 72 -12.08 2.19 12.00
N ALA A 73 -11.95 2.51 10.71
CA ALA A 73 -13.05 3.00 9.88
C ALA A 73 -14.18 1.97 9.75
N VAL A 74 -13.83 0.71 9.47
CA VAL A 74 -14.78 -0.39 9.26
C VAL A 74 -15.51 -0.75 10.56
N CYS A 75 -14.82 -0.73 11.71
CA CYS A 75 -15.46 -0.95 13.01
C CYS A 75 -16.35 0.22 13.42
N LEU A 76 -15.93 1.45 13.12
CA LEU A 76 -16.68 2.65 13.51
C LEU A 76 -17.95 2.85 12.66
N LEU A 77 -17.95 2.44 11.39
CA LEU A 77 -19.09 2.55 10.47
C LEU A 77 -20.41 1.95 11.03
N PRO A 78 -20.48 0.67 11.46
CA PRO A 78 -21.70 0.10 12.01
C PRO A 78 -22.05 0.69 13.38
N ILE A 79 -21.04 1.00 14.21
CA ILE A 79 -21.25 1.63 15.52
C ILE A 79 -21.84 3.04 15.36
N SER A 80 -21.45 3.77 14.31
CA SER A 80 -21.92 5.12 14.02
C SER A 80 -23.43 5.21 13.74
N LEU A 81 -24.09 4.09 13.43
CA LEU A 81 -25.53 4.03 13.23
C LEU A 81 -26.33 4.29 14.52
N TRP A 82 -25.72 4.04 15.68
CA TRP A 82 -26.32 4.29 16.99
C TRP A 82 -25.83 5.59 17.64
N LEU A 83 -24.99 6.34 16.95
CA LEU A 83 -24.36 7.56 17.42
C LEU A 83 -24.86 8.79 16.63
N PRO A 84 -24.61 10.01 17.13
CA PRO A 84 -24.91 11.23 16.39
C PRO A 84 -24.24 11.26 15.00
N ALA A 85 -24.87 11.95 14.03
CA ALA A 85 -24.44 12.01 12.63
C ALA A 85 -22.97 12.40 12.41
N ILE A 86 -22.35 13.12 13.36
CA ILE A 86 -20.92 13.45 13.31
C ILE A 86 -20.03 12.20 13.22
N TRP A 87 -20.42 11.10 13.86
CA TRP A 87 -19.64 9.86 13.87
C TRP A 87 -19.68 9.14 12.51
N GLN A 88 -20.73 9.34 11.73
CA GLN A 88 -20.79 8.85 10.35
C GLN A 88 -19.78 9.61 9.47
N ALA A 89 -19.71 10.93 9.62
CA ALA A 89 -18.71 11.75 8.93
C ALA A 89 -17.28 11.37 9.34
N VAL A 90 -17.05 11.10 10.62
CA VAL A 90 -15.74 10.61 11.12
C VAL A 90 -15.39 9.26 10.49
N ALA A 91 -16.30 8.28 10.51
CA ALA A 91 -16.04 6.95 9.94
C ALA A 91 -15.75 7.01 8.42
N LEU A 92 -16.51 7.81 7.67
CA LEU A 92 -16.28 8.03 6.24
C LEU A 92 -14.95 8.75 5.97
N SER A 93 -14.59 9.73 6.80
CA SER A 93 -13.31 10.45 6.68
C SER A 93 -12.12 9.53 6.94
N LEU A 94 -12.21 8.63 7.92
CA LEU A 94 -11.17 7.62 8.19
C LEU A 94 -11.03 6.63 7.03
N LEU A 95 -12.15 6.19 6.45
CA LEU A 95 -12.13 5.31 5.28
C LEU A 95 -11.48 6.01 4.08
N ALA A 96 -11.86 7.26 3.79
CA ALA A 96 -11.25 8.08 2.75
C ALA A 96 -9.74 8.29 3.00
N ALA A 97 -9.34 8.54 4.24
CA ALA A 97 -7.93 8.68 4.62
C ALA A 97 -7.15 7.38 4.39
N ALA A 98 -7.73 6.21 4.69
CA ALA A 98 -7.12 4.91 4.44
C ALA A 98 -6.89 4.66 2.94
N PHE A 99 -7.87 5.00 2.08
CA PHE A 99 -7.71 4.92 0.63
C PHE A 99 -6.71 5.94 0.07
N ALA A 100 -6.70 7.16 0.61
CA ALA A 100 -5.72 8.17 0.22
C ALA A 100 -4.29 7.72 0.57
N LEU A 101 -4.11 7.14 1.76
CA LEU A 101 -2.82 6.57 2.20
C LEU A 101 -2.39 5.41 1.30
N LEU A 102 -3.32 4.55 0.88
CA LEU A 102 -3.05 3.49 -0.09
C LEU A 102 -2.51 4.06 -1.41
N GLY A 103 -3.22 5.04 -1.97
CA GLY A 103 -2.82 5.70 -3.22
C GLY A 103 -1.46 6.37 -3.08
N TRP A 104 -1.22 7.05 -1.96
CA TRP A 104 0.06 7.68 -1.66
C TRP A 104 1.19 6.65 -1.58
N ASN A 105 0.99 5.50 -0.94
CA ASN A 105 2.00 4.45 -0.85
C ASN A 105 2.39 3.90 -2.23
N VAL A 106 1.43 3.74 -3.13
CA VAL A 106 1.67 3.31 -4.52
C VAL A 106 2.46 4.38 -5.29
N VAL A 107 2.04 5.64 -5.22
CA VAL A 107 2.75 6.75 -5.87
C VAL A 107 4.16 6.92 -5.30
N ALA A 108 4.32 6.82 -3.99
CA ALA A 108 5.61 6.89 -3.32
C ALA A 108 6.55 5.75 -3.76
N ALA A 109 6.03 4.53 -3.94
CA ALA A 109 6.81 3.41 -4.49
C ALA A 109 7.31 3.71 -5.92
N LEU A 110 6.46 4.30 -6.78
CA LEU A 110 6.86 4.73 -8.12
C LEU A 110 7.90 5.87 -8.09
N LEU A 111 7.76 6.83 -7.18
CA LEU A 111 8.74 7.90 -7.02
C LEU A 111 10.08 7.37 -6.51
N ARG A 112 10.08 6.42 -5.57
CA ARG A 112 11.28 5.72 -5.11
C ARG A 112 11.97 4.99 -6.27
N TYR A 113 11.21 4.25 -7.09
CA TYR A 113 11.73 3.62 -8.31
C TYR A 113 12.45 4.63 -9.23
N ARG A 114 11.81 5.75 -9.56
CA ARG A 114 12.40 6.77 -10.46
C ARG A 114 13.67 7.39 -9.87
N ARG A 115 13.73 7.58 -8.55
CA ARG A 115 14.93 8.08 -7.86
C ARG A 115 16.06 7.05 -7.91
N THR A 116 15.76 5.78 -7.64
CA THR A 116 16.75 4.69 -7.73
C THR A 116 17.29 4.57 -9.14
N VAL A 117 16.44 4.58 -10.18
CA VAL A 117 16.91 4.49 -11.56
C VAL A 117 17.87 5.64 -11.90
N ARG A 118 17.52 6.88 -11.55
CA ARG A 118 18.39 8.05 -11.79
C ARG A 118 19.74 7.95 -11.09
N ALA A 119 19.78 7.43 -9.87
CA ALA A 119 21.01 7.30 -9.08
C ALA A 119 21.90 6.14 -9.56
N PHE A 120 21.33 5.11 -10.18
CA PHE A 120 22.05 3.91 -10.59
C PHE A 120 22.50 3.97 -12.06
N ASP A 121 21.80 4.75 -12.91
CA ASP A 121 22.23 5.00 -14.29
C ASP A 121 23.56 5.78 -14.35
N THR A 122 23.99 6.45 -13.28
CA THR A 122 25.30 7.11 -13.19
C THR A 122 26.45 6.16 -12.80
N LEU A 123 26.16 4.90 -12.48
CA LEU A 123 27.19 3.94 -12.07
C LEU A 123 27.91 3.38 -13.30
N PRO A 124 29.26 3.33 -13.30
CA PRO A 124 30.02 2.77 -14.41
C PRO A 124 29.70 1.28 -14.58
N VAL A 125 29.51 0.86 -15.84
CA VAL A 125 29.34 -0.55 -16.21
C VAL A 125 30.73 -1.16 -16.35
N MET A 126 31.12 -2.04 -15.42
CA MET A 126 32.37 -2.79 -15.53
C MET A 126 32.25 -3.83 -16.66
N PRO A 127 33.25 -3.95 -17.56
CA PRO A 127 33.26 -4.99 -18.58
C PRO A 127 33.31 -6.37 -17.91
N ARG A 128 32.58 -7.33 -18.50
CA ARG A 128 32.49 -8.71 -18.03
C ARG A 128 33.83 -9.40 -18.32
N ASN A 129 34.64 -9.60 -17.29
CA ASN A 129 35.82 -10.46 -17.31
C ASN A 129 35.45 -11.94 -17.41
#